data_AF-A0A964PF81-F1
#
_entry.id   AF-A0A964PF81-F1
#
_cell.length_a   1.000
_cell.length_b   1.000
_cell.length_c   1.000
_cell.angle_alpha   90.00
_cell.angle_beta   90.00
_cell.angle_gamma   90.00
#
_symmetry.space_group_name_H-M   'P 1'
#
loop_
_entity.id
_entity.type
_entity.pdbx_description
1 polymer ?
#
loop_
_entity_poly.entity_id
_entity_poly.type
_entity_poly.pdbx_seq_one_letter_code
_entity_poly.pdbx_strand_id
1 'polypeptide(L)'
;MAFSRRIALPENLEVAYLDADGAARLLYFDRQYSDTLGLRHEDAYDDSVPLALEGGDATVLDVRLLSALDLAVSKIGRFSSQDRDDIAALARHRLISAAALRRRAGEALRGYVGDTRRVQGSIELASRVVADVEARGG
;
A
#
# COMPACT_ATOMS: atom_id res chain seq x y z
N MET A 1 -19.15 27.13 14.43
CA MET A 1 -19.32 26.85 12.99
C MET A 1 -18.81 25.43 12.71
N ALA A 2 -19.62 24.56 12.12
CA ALA A 2 -19.20 23.22 11.77
C ALA A 2 -18.53 23.26 10.39
N PHE A 3 -17.20 23.12 10.35
CA PHE A 3 -16.47 22.94 9.10
C PHE A 3 -16.92 21.60 8.48
N SER A 4 -17.38 21.61 7.24
CA SER A 4 -17.70 20.35 6.56
C SER A 4 -16.37 19.61 6.34
N ARG A 5 -16.21 18.38 6.83
CA ARG A 5 -15.02 17.55 6.58
C ARG A 5 -14.94 17.05 5.13
N ARG A 6 -15.52 17.78 4.17
CA ARG A 6 -15.59 17.43 2.75
C ARG A 6 -14.65 18.35 1.99
N ILE A 7 -13.81 17.76 1.16
CA ILE A 7 -12.89 18.47 0.28
C ILE A 7 -13.47 18.42 -1.13
N ALA A 8 -13.57 19.58 -1.79
CA ALA A 8 -13.92 19.64 -3.20
C ALA A 8 -12.66 19.31 -4.02
N LEU A 9 -12.67 18.16 -4.69
CA LEU A 9 -11.60 17.76 -5.60
C LEU A 9 -11.99 18.10 -7.04
N PRO A 10 -11.05 18.58 -7.88
CA PRO A 10 -11.31 18.80 -9.29
C PRO A 10 -11.62 17.47 -9.99
N GLU A 11 -12.39 17.53 -11.09
CA GLU A 11 -12.82 16.32 -11.80
C GLU A 11 -11.64 15.54 -12.42
N ASN A 12 -10.62 16.26 -12.90
CA ASN A 12 -9.40 15.71 -13.50
C ASN A 12 -8.20 16.01 -12.61
N LEU A 13 -8.21 15.49 -11.38
CA LEU A 13 -7.05 15.63 -10.49
C LEU A 13 -5.94 14.67 -10.97
N GLU A 14 -5.08 15.20 -11.83
CA GLU A 14 -3.94 14.49 -12.39
C GLU A 14 -2.69 15.38 -12.45
N VAL A 15 -1.52 14.77 -12.29
CA VAL A 15 -0.22 15.43 -12.28
C VAL A 15 0.75 14.61 -13.12
N ALA A 16 1.35 15.25 -14.12
CA ALA A 16 2.47 14.67 -14.84
C ALA A 16 3.75 14.82 -14.01
N TYR A 17 4.55 13.76 -13.93
CA TYR A 17 5.85 13.77 -13.27
C TYR A 17 6.88 13.00 -14.10
N LEU A 18 8.16 13.27 -13.86
CA LEU A 18 9.25 12.47 -14.40
C LEU A 18 9.60 11.41 -13.38
N ASP A 19 9.53 10.14 -13.77
CA ASP A 19 9.95 9.03 -12.91
C ASP A 19 11.49 8.93 -12.85
N ALA A 20 12.00 8.07 -11.99
CA ALA A 20 13.44 7.88 -11.77
C ALA A 20 14.21 7.46 -13.05
N ASP A 21 13.53 6.89 -14.03
CA ASP A 21 14.06 6.53 -15.35
C ASP A 21 14.02 7.70 -16.37
N GLY A 22 13.51 8.86 -15.96
CA GLY A 22 13.33 10.04 -16.82
C GLY A 22 12.09 9.97 -17.70
N ALA A 23 11.28 8.90 -17.63
CA ALA A 23 10.05 8.79 -18.38
C ALA A 23 8.96 9.69 -17.79
N ALA A 24 8.23 10.38 -18.66
CA ALA A 24 7.03 11.11 -18.26
C ALA A 24 5.91 10.13 -17.90
N ARG A 25 5.37 10.26 -16.69
CA ARG A 25 4.26 9.47 -16.17
C ARG A 25 3.15 10.37 -15.67
N LEU A 26 1.92 9.84 -15.68
CA LEU A 26 0.75 10.54 -15.18
C LEU A 26 0.27 9.89 -13.89
N LEU A 27 0.17 10.67 -12.82
CA LEU A 27 -0.51 10.28 -11.59
C LEU A 27 -1.92 10.86 -11.63
N TYR A 28 -2.95 10.05 -11.38
CA TYR A 28 -4.32 10.52 -11.28
C TYR A 28 -4.95 10.07 -9.96
N PHE A 29 -5.89 10.86 -9.46
CA PHE A 29 -6.63 10.53 -8.24
C PHE A 29 -7.86 9.67 -8.58
N ASP A 30 -7.83 8.41 -8.17
CA ASP A 30 -8.97 7.50 -8.32
C ASP A 30 -10.06 7.79 -7.29
N ARG A 31 -11.15 8.41 -7.74
CA ARG A 31 -12.31 8.76 -6.90
C ARG A 31 -13.20 7.56 -6.54
N GLN A 32 -13.02 6.43 -7.22
CA GLN A 32 -13.79 5.20 -7.00
C GLN A 32 -13.02 4.18 -6.16
N TYR A 33 -11.75 4.43 -5.88
CA TYR A 33 -10.95 3.58 -5.01
C TYR A 33 -11.54 3.55 -3.60
N SER A 34 -11.83 2.34 -3.13
CA SER A 34 -12.14 2.07 -1.73
C SER A 34 -11.28 0.90 -1.28
N ASP A 35 -10.77 1.04 -0.08
CA ASP A 35 -9.92 0.07 0.59
C ASP A 35 -10.67 -0.81 1.60
N THR A 36 -11.98 -0.61 1.75
CA THR A 36 -12.82 -1.24 2.77
C THR A 36 -12.85 -2.77 2.67
N LEU A 37 -12.66 -3.33 1.48
CA LEU A 37 -12.69 -4.79 1.23
C LEU A 37 -11.31 -5.38 0.92
N GLY A 38 -10.24 -4.59 1.05
CA GLY A 38 -8.87 -5.07 0.86
C GLY A 38 -8.40 -5.93 2.04
N LEU A 39 -7.40 -6.79 1.81
CA LEU A 39 -6.68 -7.42 2.91
C LEU A 39 -5.86 -6.33 3.62
N ARG A 40 -6.20 -5.99 4.86
CA ARG A 40 -5.53 -4.94 5.61
C ARG A 40 -5.52 -5.27 7.09
N HIS A 41 -4.42 -4.93 7.77
CA HIS A 41 -4.32 -5.03 9.22
C HIS A 41 -5.18 -3.96 9.92
N GLU A 42 -5.78 -4.27 11.05
CA GLU A 42 -6.62 -3.33 11.81
C GLU A 42 -5.87 -2.04 12.19
N ASP A 43 -4.62 -2.17 12.62
CA ASP A 43 -3.75 -1.04 12.97
C ASP A 43 -3.10 -0.32 11.77
N ALA A 44 -3.35 -0.72 10.52
CA ALA A 44 -2.60 -0.19 9.36
C ALA A 44 -2.72 1.33 9.17
N TYR A 45 -3.82 1.94 9.61
CA TYR A 45 -3.96 3.40 9.58
C TYR A 45 -3.22 4.07 10.73
N ASP A 46 -3.22 3.48 11.91
CA ASP A 46 -2.48 4.03 13.06
C ASP A 46 -0.97 3.92 12.82
N ASP A 47 -0.54 2.84 12.15
CA ASP A 47 0.85 2.60 11.74
C ASP A 47 1.27 3.38 10.48
N SER A 48 0.36 4.16 9.89
CA SER A 48 0.69 4.98 8.72
C SER A 48 1.67 6.10 9.09
N VAL A 49 2.54 6.44 8.15
CA VAL A 49 3.59 7.44 8.31
C VAL A 49 3.11 8.79 7.74
N PRO A 50 3.23 9.91 8.48
CA PRO A 50 2.84 11.22 7.98
C PRO A 50 3.75 11.68 6.83
N LEU A 51 3.17 12.33 5.83
CA LEU A 51 3.89 12.94 4.72
C LEU A 51 3.99 14.46 4.94
N ALA A 52 5.22 14.95 5.10
CA ALA A 52 5.48 16.38 5.12
C ALA A 52 5.42 16.92 3.69
N LEU A 53 4.36 17.67 3.38
CA LEU A 53 4.18 18.31 2.08
C LEU A 53 4.63 19.77 2.16
N GLU A 54 5.45 20.19 1.21
CA GLU A 54 5.88 21.59 1.11
C GLU A 54 4.66 22.50 0.95
N GLY A 55 4.55 23.53 1.80
CA GLY A 55 3.41 24.44 1.83
C GLY A 55 2.11 23.86 2.42
N GLY A 56 2.15 22.63 2.95
CA GLY A 56 1.00 21.99 3.59
C GLY A 56 0.87 22.32 5.08
N ASP A 57 -0.37 22.46 5.56
CA ASP A 57 -0.70 22.54 6.99
C ASP A 57 -1.41 21.25 7.42
N ALA A 58 -0.73 20.45 8.24
CA ALA A 58 -1.25 19.16 8.73
C ALA A 58 -2.49 19.32 9.64
N THR A 59 -2.76 20.52 10.18
CA THR A 59 -4.00 20.79 10.92
C THR A 59 -5.21 20.94 9.99
N VAL A 60 -4.97 21.26 8.71
CA VAL A 60 -5.98 21.38 7.67
C VAL A 60 -6.12 20.06 6.91
N LEU A 61 -5.00 19.45 6.52
CA LEU A 61 -4.97 18.19 5.78
C LEU A 61 -3.78 17.32 6.23
N ASP A 62 -4.05 16.32 7.06
CA ASP A 62 -3.06 15.30 7.43
C ASP A 62 -2.98 14.22 6.34
N VAL A 63 -1.90 14.27 5.55
CA VAL A 63 -1.64 13.27 4.51
C VAL A 63 -0.70 12.21 5.05
N ARG A 64 -1.11 10.95 4.92
CA ARG A 64 -0.39 9.80 5.48
C ARG A 64 -0.21 8.72 4.44
N LEU A 65 0.89 7.98 4.56
CA LEU A 65 1.20 6.84 3.71
C LEU A 65 1.19 5.57 4.56
N LEU A 66 0.61 4.48 4.05
CA LEU A 66 0.75 3.18 4.71
C LEU A 66 2.23 2.84 4.89
N SER A 67 2.54 2.15 6.00
CA SER A 67 3.85 1.53 6.16
C SER A 67 4.16 0.65 4.95
N ALA A 68 5.44 0.49 4.58
CA ALA A 68 5.82 -0.38 3.46
C ALA A 68 5.26 -1.80 3.63
N LEU A 69 5.20 -2.27 4.87
CA LEU A 69 4.65 -3.57 5.23
C LEU A 69 3.14 -3.64 4.97
N ASP A 70 2.38 -2.66 5.45
CA ASP A 70 0.92 -2.64 5.27
C ASP A 70 0.50 -2.35 3.82
N LEU A 71 1.30 -1.57 3.10
CA LEU A 71 1.15 -1.39 1.65
C LEU A 71 1.31 -2.74 0.93
N ALA A 72 2.34 -3.52 1.26
CA ALA A 72 2.53 -4.86 0.70
C ALA A 72 1.34 -5.79 1.06
N VAL A 73 0.85 -5.77 2.30
CA VAL A 73 -0.31 -6.57 2.72
C VAL A 73 -1.56 -6.21 1.90
N SER A 74 -1.81 -4.91 1.67
CA SER A 74 -2.95 -4.44 0.87
C SER A 74 -3.00 -5.01 -0.56
N LYS A 75 -1.82 -5.33 -1.12
CA LYS A 75 -1.65 -5.85 -2.48
C LYS A 75 -1.88 -7.36 -2.58
N ILE A 76 -1.75 -8.10 -1.48
CA ILE A 76 -1.94 -9.57 -1.45
C ILE A 76 -3.39 -9.98 -1.74
N GLY A 77 -4.37 -9.13 -1.40
CA GLY A 77 -5.78 -9.43 -1.67
C GLY A 77 -6.08 -9.60 -3.16
N ARG A 78 -5.43 -8.82 -4.03
CA ARG A 78 -5.57 -8.92 -5.50
C ARG A 78 -4.51 -9.84 -6.09
N PHE A 79 -3.26 -9.62 -5.69
CA PHE A 79 -2.09 -10.39 -6.09
C PHE A 79 -1.93 -10.53 -7.62
N SER A 80 -2.23 -9.45 -8.34
CA SER A 80 -1.99 -9.31 -9.78
C SER A 80 -0.49 -9.33 -10.11
N SER A 81 -0.12 -9.32 -11.39
CA SER A 81 1.28 -9.18 -11.81
C SER A 81 1.91 -7.91 -11.25
N GLN A 82 1.21 -6.78 -11.38
CA GLN A 82 1.67 -5.48 -10.86
C GLN A 82 1.84 -5.51 -9.34
N ASP A 83 0.90 -6.11 -8.61
CA ASP A 83 1.00 -6.26 -7.16
C ASP A 83 2.24 -7.06 -6.74
N ARG A 84 2.60 -8.10 -7.50
CA ARG A 84 3.81 -8.90 -7.25
C ARG A 84 5.08 -8.10 -7.50
N ASP A 85 5.10 -7.32 -8.57
CA ASP A 85 6.24 -6.47 -8.92
C ASP A 85 6.47 -5.37 -7.87
N ASP A 86 5.38 -4.78 -7.37
CA ASP A 86 5.41 -3.80 -6.28
C ASP A 86 5.93 -4.41 -4.97
N ILE A 87 5.43 -5.59 -4.56
CA ILE A 87 5.91 -6.31 -3.37
C ILE A 87 7.41 -6.65 -3.52
N ALA A 88 7.82 -7.12 -4.70
CA ALA A 88 9.22 -7.42 -4.98
C ALA A 88 10.08 -6.15 -4.96
N ALA A 89 9.57 -5.00 -5.41
CA ALA A 89 10.27 -3.73 -5.32
C ALA A 89 10.51 -3.30 -3.87
N LEU A 90 9.48 -3.37 -3.03
CA LEU A 90 9.61 -3.09 -1.59
C LEU A 90 10.67 -3.99 -0.93
N ALA A 91 10.70 -5.28 -1.28
CA ALA A 91 11.71 -6.22 -0.81
C ALA A 91 13.13 -5.88 -1.30
N ARG A 92 13.28 -5.51 -2.59
CA ARG A 92 14.58 -5.11 -3.17
C ARG A 92 15.17 -3.89 -2.46
N HIS A 93 14.32 -2.97 -2.00
CA HIS A 93 14.72 -1.80 -1.21
C HIS A 93 14.88 -2.11 0.30
N ARG A 94 14.75 -3.37 0.71
CA ARG A 94 14.86 -3.83 2.11
C ARG A 94 13.87 -3.14 3.06
N LEU A 95 12.71 -2.74 2.53
CA LEU A 95 11.66 -2.10 3.31
C LEU A 95 10.75 -3.11 4.01
N ILE A 96 10.76 -4.37 3.57
CA ILE A 96 9.98 -5.48 4.12
C ILE A 96 10.83 -6.75 4.13
N SER A 97 10.45 -7.72 4.97
CA SER A 97 11.02 -9.08 4.99
C SER A 97 9.95 -10.15 4.83
N ALA A 98 10.33 -11.33 4.35
CA ALA A 98 9.38 -12.41 4.12
C ALA A 98 8.69 -12.83 5.44
N ALA A 99 9.47 -12.88 6.53
CA ALA A 99 8.96 -13.21 7.85
C ALA A 99 7.97 -12.16 8.38
N ALA A 100 8.30 -10.86 8.24
CA ALA A 100 7.41 -9.78 8.68
C ALA A 100 6.12 -9.74 7.84
N LEU A 101 6.24 -9.89 6.51
CA LEU A 101 5.10 -9.88 5.59
C LEU A 101 4.13 -11.01 5.91
N ARG A 102 4.64 -12.24 6.06
CA ARG A 102 3.82 -13.42 6.39
C ARG A 102 3.06 -13.22 7.70
N ARG A 103 3.75 -12.75 8.74
CA ARG A 103 3.15 -12.52 10.06
C ARG A 103 2.04 -11.47 9.96
N ARG A 104 2.35 -10.29 9.42
CA ARG A 104 1.41 -9.17 9.32
C ARG A 104 0.20 -9.50 8.46
N ALA A 105 0.41 -10.19 7.34
CA ALA A 105 -0.70 -10.62 6.49
C ALA A 105 -1.59 -11.68 7.16
N GLY A 106 -0.99 -12.57 7.96
CA GLY A 106 -1.73 -13.56 8.77
C GLY A 106 -2.57 -12.92 9.88
N GLU A 107 -2.07 -11.85 10.51
CA GLU A 107 -2.82 -11.04 11.47
C GLU A 107 -3.99 -10.32 10.76
N ALA A 108 -3.72 -9.66 9.64
CA ALA A 108 -4.75 -9.00 8.82
C ALA A 108 -5.86 -9.95 8.34
N LEU A 109 -5.53 -11.21 8.06
CA LEU A 109 -6.49 -12.21 7.61
C LEU A 109 -7.62 -12.47 8.61
N ARG A 110 -7.38 -12.24 9.92
CA ARG A 110 -8.40 -12.46 10.96
C ARG A 110 -9.61 -11.55 10.81
N GLY A 111 -9.39 -10.33 10.31
CA GLY A 111 -10.45 -9.35 10.02
C GLY A 111 -10.92 -9.36 8.57
N TYR A 112 -10.38 -10.23 7.72
CA TYR A 112 -10.68 -10.22 6.30
C TYR A 112 -12.06 -10.79 5.97
N VAL A 113 -12.84 -10.04 5.20
CA VAL A 113 -14.16 -10.44 4.71
C VAL A 113 -14.02 -10.95 3.27
N GLY A 114 -14.10 -12.27 3.08
CA GLY A 114 -13.99 -12.90 1.76
C GLY A 114 -13.49 -14.35 1.81
N ASP A 115 -12.98 -14.85 0.69
CA ASP A 115 -12.37 -16.18 0.61
C ASP A 115 -10.97 -16.19 1.24
N THR A 116 -10.90 -16.56 2.51
CA THR A 116 -9.66 -16.61 3.29
C THR A 116 -8.69 -17.69 2.79
N ARG A 117 -9.17 -18.79 2.18
CA ARG A 117 -8.30 -19.85 1.66
C ARG A 117 -7.53 -19.36 0.45
N ARG A 118 -8.21 -18.66 -0.46
CA ARG A 118 -7.56 -18.04 -1.62
C ARG A 118 -6.47 -17.06 -1.17
N VAL A 119 -6.79 -16.22 -0.19
CA VAL A 119 -5.85 -15.21 0.32
C VAL A 119 -4.67 -15.86 1.04
N GLN A 120 -4.87 -16.93 1.82
CA GLN A 120 -3.76 -17.70 2.41
C GLN A 120 -2.78 -18.18 1.34
N GLY A 121 -3.27 -18.73 0.23
CA GLY A 121 -2.42 -19.10 -0.90
C GLY A 121 -1.60 -17.92 -1.44
N SER A 122 -2.23 -16.74 -1.60
CA SER A 122 -1.52 -15.52 -1.99
C SER A 122 -0.49 -15.04 -0.96
N ILE A 123 -0.76 -15.18 0.34
CA ILE A 123 0.20 -14.85 1.42
C ILE A 123 1.46 -15.70 1.29
N GLU A 124 1.29 -17.01 1.09
CA GLU A 124 2.43 -17.93 0.92
C GLU A 124 3.26 -17.57 -0.31
N LEU A 125 2.61 -17.29 -1.44
CA LEU A 125 3.30 -16.90 -2.67
C LEU A 125 4.00 -15.56 -2.54
N ALA A 126 3.36 -14.55 -1.95
CA ALA A 126 3.97 -13.24 -1.70
C ALA A 126 5.19 -13.36 -0.78
N SER A 127 5.09 -14.16 0.28
CA SER A 127 6.20 -14.40 1.21
C SER A 127 7.39 -15.06 0.51
N ARG A 128 7.14 -16.00 -0.42
CA ARG A 128 8.19 -16.61 -1.24
C ARG A 128 8.86 -15.61 -2.19
N VAL A 129 8.08 -14.74 -2.83
CA VAL A 129 8.63 -13.67 -3.68
C VAL A 129 9.61 -12.80 -2.89
N VAL A 130 9.25 -12.41 -1.66
CA VAL A 130 10.15 -11.62 -0.81
C VAL A 130 11.38 -12.43 -0.41
N ALA A 131 11.22 -13.69 0.01
CA ALA A 131 12.33 -14.54 0.42
C ALA A 131 13.34 -14.78 -0.72
N ASP A 132 12.85 -14.96 -1.96
CA ASP A 132 13.70 -15.13 -3.14
C ASP A 132 14.50 -13.86 -3.46
N VAL A 133 13.91 -12.68 -3.24
CA VAL A 133 14.60 -11.39 -3.38
C VAL A 133 15.66 -11.22 -2.28
N GLU A 134 15.32 -11.53 -1.03
CA GLU A 134 16.24 -11.48 0.11
C GLU A 134 17.46 -12.37 -0.11
N ALA A 135 17.25 -13.61 -0.58
CA ALA A 135 18.32 -14.58 -0.84
C ALA A 135 19.27 -14.18 -1.98
N ARG A 136 18.83 -13.31 -2.90
CA ARG A 136 19.66 -12.79 -4.01
C ARG A 136 20.43 -11.52 -3.63
N GLY A 137 19.99 -10.83 -2.57
CA GLY A 137 20.51 -9.53 -2.16
C GLY A 137 21.33 -9.55 -0.86
N GLY A 138 21.55 -10.73 -0.27
CA GLY A 138 22.49 -10.98 0.83
C GLY A 138 23.78 -11.57 0.30
#